data_AF-A0A8J2KW70-F1
#
_entry.id   AF-A0A8J2KW70-F1
#
_cell.length_a   1.000
_cell.length_b   1.000
_cell.length_c   1.000
_cell.angle_alpha   90.00
_cell.angle_beta   90.00
_cell.angle_gamma   90.00
#
_symmetry.space_group_name_H-M   'P 1'
#
loop_
_entity.id
_entity.type
_entity.pdbx_description
1 polymer ?
#
loop_
_entity_poly.entity_id
_entity_poly.type
_entity_poly.pdbx_seq_one_letter_code
_entity_poly.pdbx_strand_id
1 'polypeptide(L)'
;PGEEEMPVSLNEQSFLFPGPERIHVSMLENSELKNFTDPFYLYPDVRTGYDLIRKGLARSDNGNCLGYRPDDQSGYIWLSYQTVIDRSVNFGCGLRHL
;
A
#
# COMPACT_ATOMS: atom_id res chain seq x y z
N PRO A 1 19.18 -3.49 -13.01
CA PRO A 1 17.96 -2.76 -12.60
C PRO A 1 18.25 -2.02 -11.29
N GLY A 2 18.43 -0.70 -11.36
CA GLY A 2 18.80 0.11 -10.20
C GLY A 2 17.81 -0.09 -9.07
N GLU A 3 18.31 -0.21 -7.84
CA GLU A 3 17.47 -0.15 -6.65
C GLU A 3 16.66 1.14 -6.72
N GLU A 4 15.35 0.98 -6.92
CA GLU A 4 14.40 2.08 -6.95
C GLU A 4 14.33 2.58 -5.50
N GLU A 5 15.06 3.67 -5.23
CA GLU A 5 15.24 4.20 -3.88
C GLU A 5 13.87 4.57 -3.30
N MET A 6 13.50 3.93 -2.19
CA MET A 6 12.24 4.21 -1.52
C MET A 6 12.21 5.70 -1.15
N PRO A 7 11.11 6.42 -1.47
CA PRO A 7 11.06 7.88 -1.25
C PRO A 7 11.10 8.27 0.23
N VAL A 8 10.95 7.29 1.13
CA VAL A 8 10.96 7.47 2.58
C VAL A 8 11.72 6.32 3.23
N SER A 9 12.51 6.63 4.25
CA SER A 9 13.17 5.64 5.12
C SER A 9 12.16 4.74 5.82
N LEU A 10 12.42 3.43 5.85
CA LEU A 10 11.57 2.46 6.55
C LEU A 10 11.52 2.68 8.07
N ASN A 11 12.56 3.29 8.64
CA ASN A 11 12.64 3.56 10.08
C ASN A 11 11.93 4.86 10.48
N GLU A 12 11.52 5.68 9.51
CA GLU A 12 10.96 7.01 9.73
C GLU A 12 9.79 7.25 8.76
N GLN A 13 8.69 6.51 8.94
CA GLN A 13 7.53 6.54 8.02
C GLN A 13 6.42 7.53 8.43
N SER A 14 6.55 8.19 9.57
CA SER A 14 5.59 9.20 10.04
C SER A 14 6.28 10.32 10.81
N PHE A 15 5.68 11.50 10.83
CA PHE A 15 6.09 12.62 11.67
C PHE A 15 4.95 13.06 12.58
N LEU A 16 5.29 13.68 13.71
CA LEU A 16 4.32 14.28 14.61
C LEU A 16 3.82 15.60 14.00
N PHE A 17 2.53 15.66 13.69
CA PHE A 17 1.91 16.89 13.24
C PHE A 17 1.84 17.91 14.39
N PRO A 18 2.17 19.19 14.16
CA PRO A 18 2.15 20.20 15.21
C PRO A 18 0.75 20.34 15.84
N GLY A 19 0.66 20.14 17.16
CA GLY A 19 -0.59 20.28 17.91
C GLY A 19 -0.56 19.52 19.24
N PRO A 20 -1.44 19.87 20.21
CA PRO A 20 -1.55 19.14 21.47
C PRO A 20 -2.07 17.70 21.31
N GLU A 21 -2.69 17.36 20.17
CA GLU A 21 -3.37 16.10 19.89
C GLU A 21 -2.43 14.93 19.59
N ARG A 22 -1.12 15.18 19.46
CA ARG A 22 -0.08 14.18 19.14
C ARG A 22 -0.42 13.31 17.92
N ILE A 23 -0.92 13.95 16.87
CA ILE A 23 -1.31 13.26 15.63
C ILE A 23 -0.05 12.86 14.87
N HIS A 24 0.03 11.60 14.44
CA HIS A 24 1.07 11.15 13.51
C HIS A 24 0.53 11.16 12.08
N VAL A 25 1.31 11.72 11.17
CA VAL A 25 0.96 11.82 9.74
C VAL A 25 2.02 11.10 8.93
N SER A 26 1.61 10.42 7.86
CA SER A 26 2.54 9.75 6.94
C SER A 26 3.56 10.73 6.40
N MET A 27 4.83 10.32 6.30
CA MET A 27 5.86 11.12 5.64
C MET A 27 5.53 11.43 4.18
N LEU A 28 4.67 10.61 3.54
CA LEU A 28 4.23 10.86 2.18
C LEU A 28 3.35 12.13 2.06
N GLU A 29 2.73 12.59 3.14
CA GLU A 29 1.95 13.85 3.18
C GLU A 29 2.85 15.10 3.28
N ASN A 30 4.16 14.94 3.45
CA ASN A 30 5.10 16.05 3.43
C ASN A 30 5.06 16.75 2.06
N SER A 31 4.99 18.08 2.03
CA SER A 31 4.88 18.87 0.80
C SER A 31 6.02 18.66 -0.18
N GLU A 32 7.22 18.31 0.30
CA GLU A 32 8.37 17.96 -0.54
C GLU A 32 8.22 16.58 -1.20
N LEU A 33 7.45 15.70 -0.55
CA LEU A 33 7.11 14.36 -1.01
C LEU A 33 5.72 14.30 -1.66
N LYS A 34 5.06 15.45 -1.88
CA LYS A 34 3.72 15.51 -2.48
C LYS A 34 3.64 14.89 -3.88
N ASN A 35 4.75 14.96 -4.61
CA ASN A 35 4.89 14.31 -5.91
C ASN A 35 5.03 12.78 -5.81
N PHE A 36 5.27 12.24 -4.61
CA PHE A 36 5.34 10.80 -4.30
C PHE A 36 4.09 10.28 -3.57
N THR A 37 3.21 11.17 -3.07
CA THR A 37 1.93 10.80 -2.42
C THR A 37 0.88 10.34 -3.40
N ASP A 38 1.06 10.61 -4.70
CA ASP A 38 0.29 9.89 -5.69
C ASP A 38 1.00 8.54 -5.95
N PRO A 39 0.45 7.40 -5.52
CA PRO A 39 0.98 6.09 -5.91
C PRO A 39 1.04 5.92 -7.45
N PHE A 40 0.39 6.80 -8.22
CA PHE A 40 0.46 6.87 -9.68
C PHE A 40 1.71 7.58 -10.23
N TYR A 41 2.50 8.28 -9.40
CA TYR A 41 3.74 8.94 -9.86
C TYR A 41 5.00 8.06 -9.76
N LEU A 42 5.02 7.04 -8.89
CA LEU A 42 6.15 6.10 -8.80
C LEU A 42 6.29 5.24 -10.07
N TYR A 43 5.16 4.94 -10.70
CA TYR A 43 5.09 4.10 -11.88
C TYR A 43 4.21 4.78 -12.93
N PRO A 44 4.79 5.30 -14.04
CA PRO A 44 4.03 6.02 -15.07
C PRO A 44 2.87 5.22 -15.69
N ASP A 45 2.94 3.89 -15.61
CA ASP A 45 1.92 2.95 -16.08
C ASP A 45 0.83 2.62 -15.05
N VAL A 46 0.97 3.06 -13.80
CA VAL A 46 -0.01 2.83 -12.72
C VAL A 46 -0.86 4.08 -12.60
N ARG A 47 -2.17 3.97 -12.87
CA ARG A 47 -3.11 5.11 -12.83
C ARG A 47 -4.27 4.92 -11.87
N THR A 48 -4.44 3.70 -11.38
CA THR A 48 -5.48 3.32 -10.44
C THR A 48 -4.93 2.36 -9.39
N GLY A 49 -5.58 2.28 -8.23
CA GLY A 49 -5.22 1.29 -7.21
C GLY A 49 -5.30 -0.15 -7.75
N TYR A 50 -6.15 -0.38 -8.76
CA TYR A 50 -6.24 -1.64 -9.48
C TYR A 50 -4.97 -1.96 -10.27
N ASP A 51 -4.39 -0.98 -10.97
CA ASP A 51 -3.12 -1.15 -11.69
C ASP A 51 -1.97 -1.44 -10.72
N LEU A 52 -1.96 -0.74 -9.58
CA LEU A 52 -0.94 -0.91 -8.53
C LEU A 52 -0.88 -2.35 -8.02
N ILE A 53 -2.02 -2.93 -7.61
CA ILE A 53 -2.06 -4.29 -7.07
C ILE A 53 -1.63 -5.32 -8.14
N ARG A 54 -2.00 -5.12 -9.41
CA ARG A 54 -1.60 -6.02 -10.50
C ARG A 54 -0.11 -5.91 -10.84
N LYS A 55 0.45 -4.70 -10.80
CA LYS A 55 1.89 -4.50 -10.95
C LYS A 55 2.65 -5.19 -9.81
N GLY A 56 2.14 -5.08 -8.58
CA GLY A 56 2.66 -5.78 -7.41
C GLY A 56 2.68 -7.30 -7.59
N LEU A 57 1.62 -7.90 -8.13
CA LEU A 57 1.58 -9.34 -8.47
C LEU A 57 2.72 -9.72 -9.41
N ALA A 58 2.91 -8.96 -10.50
CA ALA A 58 3.92 -9.24 -11.51
C ALA A 58 5.36 -9.06 -11.00
N ARG A 59 5.59 -8.09 -10.12
CA ARG A 59 6.93 -7.79 -9.56
C ARG A 59 7.33 -8.69 -8.39
N SER A 60 6.36 -9.18 -7.62
CA SER A 60 6.62 -9.94 -6.39
C SER A 60 6.62 -11.46 -6.56
N ASP A 61 6.38 -11.96 -7.78
CA ASP A 61 6.16 -13.40 -8.04
C ASP A 61 5.08 -13.97 -7.10
N ASN A 62 3.94 -13.28 -7.02
CA ASN A 62 2.83 -13.63 -6.13
C ASN A 62 3.19 -13.70 -4.63
N GLY A 63 4.14 -12.86 -4.19
CA GLY A 63 4.54 -12.72 -2.79
C GLY A 63 3.46 -12.12 -1.87
N ASN A 64 3.87 -11.72 -0.66
CA ASN A 64 3.00 -11.15 0.35
C ASN A 64 2.43 -9.78 -0.11
N CYS A 65 1.12 -9.63 -0.05
CA CYS A 65 0.40 -8.41 -0.44
C CYS A 65 -0.29 -7.73 0.74
N LEU A 66 -1.14 -8.46 1.46
CA LEU A 66 -1.93 -7.92 2.55
C LEU A 66 -1.68 -8.72 3.83
N GLY A 67 -1.14 -8.04 4.84
CA GLY A 67 -0.94 -8.60 6.17
C GLY A 67 -2.12 -8.25 7.08
N TYR A 68 -2.59 -9.22 7.86
CA TYR A 68 -3.53 -8.95 8.95
C TYR A 68 -3.12 -9.71 10.21
N ARG A 69 -3.63 -9.26 11.35
CA ARG A 69 -3.35 -9.85 12.65
C ARG A 69 -4.66 -10.34 13.26
N PRO A 70 -4.79 -11.65 13.58
CA PRO A 70 -6.03 -12.17 14.18
C PRO A 70 -6.32 -11.61 15.57
N ASP A 71 -5.26 -11.31 16.35
CA ASP A 71 -5.33 -10.81 17.71
C ASP A 71 -4.03 -10.06 18.08
N ASP A 72 -4.04 -9.33 19.20
CA ASP A 72 -2.92 -8.50 19.65
C ASP A 72 -1.67 -9.25 20.14
N GLN A 73 -1.66 -10.58 20.09
CA GLN A 73 -0.51 -11.41 20.48
C GLN A 73 0.09 -12.19 19.29
N SER A 74 -0.72 -12.49 18.28
CA SER A 74 -0.35 -13.24 17.08
C SER A 74 0.65 -12.52 16.17
N GLY A 75 1.36 -13.24 15.30
CA GLY A 75 2.11 -12.61 14.21
C GLY A 75 1.21 -12.11 13.08
N TYR A 76 1.78 -11.35 12.14
CA TYR A 76 1.07 -11.05 10.88
C TYR A 76 0.91 -12.31 10.04
N ILE A 77 -0.31 -12.52 9.54
CA ILE A 77 -0.63 -13.50 8.51
C ILE A 77 -0.71 -12.76 7.19
N TRP A 78 0.02 -13.23 6.19
CA TRP A 78 0.09 -12.60 4.88
C TRP A 78 -0.76 -13.34 3.85
N LEU A 79 -1.55 -12.58 3.11
CA LEU A 79 -2.24 -13.03 1.90
C LEU A 79 -1.37 -12.73 0.68
N SER A 80 -1.29 -13.68 -0.24
CA SER A 80 -0.61 -13.46 -1.52
C SER A 80 -1.35 -12.47 -2.41
N TYR A 81 -0.64 -11.82 -3.35
CA TYR A 81 -1.25 -10.91 -4.32
C TYR A 81 -2.44 -11.53 -5.07
N GLN A 82 -2.29 -12.77 -5.55
CA GLN A 82 -3.35 -13.46 -6.27
C GLN A 82 -4.59 -13.66 -5.37
N THR A 83 -4.38 -14.08 -4.12
CA THR A 83 -5.49 -14.25 -3.16
C THR A 83 -6.23 -12.93 -2.92
N VAL A 84 -5.51 -11.83 -2.77
CA VAL A 84 -6.11 -10.50 -2.58
C VAL A 84 -6.91 -10.08 -3.82
N ILE A 85 -6.35 -10.26 -5.02
CA ILE A 85 -7.03 -9.96 -6.28
C ILE A 85 -8.32 -10.76 -6.44
N ASP A 86 -8.26 -12.08 -6.24
CA ASP A 86 -9.42 -12.97 -6.41
C ASP A 86 -10.56 -12.60 -5.47
N ARG A 87 -10.24 -12.32 -4.19
CA ARG A 87 -11.22 -11.87 -3.20
C ARG A 87 -11.81 -10.52 -3.56
N SER A 88 -11.00 -9.59 -4.06
CA SER A 88 -11.44 -8.25 -4.46
C SER A 88 -12.40 -8.30 -5.64
N VAL A 89 -12.12 -9.16 -6.64
CA VAL A 89 -13.01 -9.39 -7.79
C VAL A 89 -14.33 -9.99 -7.34
N ASN A 90 -14.30 -11.07 -6.54
CA ASN A 90 -15.51 -11.72 -6.03
C ASN A 90 -16.39 -10.75 -5.22
N PHE A 91 -15.77 -9.94 -4.36
CA PHE A 91 -16.47 -8.91 -3.59
C PHE A 91 -17.11 -7.85 -4.51
N GLY A 92 -16.35 -7.32 -5.47
CA GLY A 92 -16.84 -6.33 -6.42
C GLY A 92 -17.99 -6.85 -7.30
N CYS A 93 -17.93 -8.11 -7.74
CA CYS A 93 -19.03 -8.75 -8.46
C CYS A 93 -20.32 -8.80 -7.62
N GLY A 94 -20.22 -9.06 -6.32
CA GLY A 94 -21.37 -9.05 -5.41
C GLY A 94 -22.00 -7.66 -5.25
N LEU A 95 -21.18 -6.61 -5.15
CA LEU A 95 -21.66 -5.23 -4.99
C LEU A 95 -22.45 -4.71 -6.21
N ARG A 96 -22.22 -5.27 -7.41
CA ARG A 96 -22.96 -4.88 -8.61
C ARG A 96 -24.45 -5.25 -8.60
N HIS A 97 -24.85 -6.11 -7.67
CA HIS A 97 -26.20 -6.65 -7.57
C HIS A 97 -26.97 -6.15 -6.32
N LEU A 98 -26.41 -5.17 -5.61
CA LEU A 98 -27.07 -4.42 -4.53
C LEU A 98 -27.72 -3.15 -5.07
#